data_AF-A0A4V5LYQ9-F1
#
_entry.id   AF-A0A4V5LYQ9-F1
#
_cell.length_a   1.000
_cell.length_b   1.000
_cell.length_c   1.000
_cell.angle_alpha   90.00
_cell.angle_beta   90.00
_cell.angle_gamma   90.00
#
_symmetry.space_group_name_H-M   'P 1'
#
loop_
_entity.id
_entity.type
_entity.pdbx_description
1 polymer ?
#
loop_
_entity_poly.entity_id
_entity_poly.type
_entity_poly.pdbx_seq_one_letter_code
_entity_poly.pdbx_strand_id
1 'polypeptide(L)'
;MPPQWTLLIAIHAIAAAFSILFGAYQLIRRSKGGAAHRAIGRVWVLAMYVVSLTSFGIQTLNGGFTWLHGLAVFTFFTVSVGLWAARTRRIQAHRSFMKGSYFGVLGAFIGVVVVPERRIPHMAIHDLAGLSLWTGAIVLAAFFTVLGFHAFRRK
;
A
#
# COMPACT_ATOMS: atom_id res chain seq x y z
N MET A 1 -8.29 9.73 25.10
CA MET A 1 -7.94 10.76 24.11
C MET A 1 -8.09 10.14 22.73
N PRO A 2 -8.67 10.83 21.73
CA PRO A 2 -8.82 10.27 20.39
C PRO A 2 -7.44 9.98 19.76
N PRO A 3 -7.31 8.96 18.89
CA PRO A 3 -6.06 8.65 18.22
C PRO A 3 -5.56 9.84 17.36
N GLN A 4 -4.48 10.50 17.78
CA GLN A 4 -4.01 11.77 17.18
C GLN A 4 -3.27 11.60 15.85
N TRP A 5 -3.71 12.22 14.76
CA TRP A 5 -2.99 12.20 13.47
C TRP A 5 -1.63 12.88 13.57
N THR A 6 -0.55 12.08 13.44
CA THR A 6 0.80 12.59 13.27
C THR A 6 1.16 12.55 11.79
N LEU A 7 2.14 13.36 11.38
CA LEU A 7 2.65 13.35 10.01
C LEU A 7 3.08 11.95 9.56
N LEU A 8 3.79 11.22 10.43
CA LEU A 8 4.21 9.84 10.17
C LEU A 8 3.03 8.92 9.84
N ILE A 9 1.95 9.01 10.62
CA ILE A 9 0.79 8.14 10.47
C ILE A 9 -0.04 8.53 9.24
N ALA A 10 -0.14 9.82 8.95
CA ALA A 10 -0.76 10.30 7.71
C ALA A 10 -0.01 9.76 6.47
N ILE A 11 1.32 9.90 6.44
CA ILE A 11 2.16 9.37 5.35
C ILE A 11 1.98 7.85 5.22
N HIS A 12 2.03 7.12 6.32
CA HIS A 12 1.85 5.67 6.33
C HIS A 12 0.47 5.27 5.79
N ALA A 13 -0.60 5.88 6.27
CA ALA A 13 -1.97 5.57 5.87
C ALA A 13 -2.21 5.87 4.38
N ILE A 14 -1.71 6.99 3.89
CA ILE A 14 -1.79 7.37 2.46
C ILE A 14 -1.02 6.35 1.60
N ALA A 15 0.21 6.01 2.00
CA ALA A 15 1.02 5.03 1.28
C ALA A 15 0.38 3.63 1.30
N ALA A 16 -0.25 3.23 2.41
CA ALA A 16 -0.99 1.97 2.52
C ALA A 16 -2.21 1.95 1.60
N ALA A 17 -2.95 3.06 1.51
CA ALA A 17 -4.07 3.15 0.59
C ALA A 17 -3.62 3.06 -0.88
N PHE A 18 -2.54 3.75 -1.25
CA PHE A 18 -1.96 3.65 -2.59
C PHE A 18 -1.41 2.27 -2.92
N SER A 19 -0.79 1.56 -1.96
CA SER A 19 -0.30 0.21 -2.20
C SER A 19 -1.46 -0.78 -2.44
N ILE A 20 -2.60 -0.60 -1.77
CA ILE A 20 -3.82 -1.37 -2.04
C ILE A 20 -4.36 -1.04 -3.44
N LEU A 21 -4.58 0.24 -3.76
CA LEU A 21 -5.19 0.65 -5.03
C LEU A 21 -4.34 0.29 -6.25
N PHE A 22 -3.05 0.64 -6.25
CA PHE A 22 -2.18 0.34 -7.38
C PHE A 22 -1.85 -1.16 -7.47
N GLY A 23 -1.85 -1.87 -6.34
CA GLY A 23 -1.68 -3.32 -6.32
C GLY A 23 -2.86 -4.04 -6.97
N ALA A 24 -4.08 -3.66 -6.58
CA ALA A 24 -5.32 -4.15 -7.20
C ALA A 24 -5.31 -3.90 -8.71
N TYR A 25 -4.98 -2.67 -9.11
CA TYR A 25 -4.87 -2.29 -10.51
C TYR A 25 -3.87 -3.17 -11.28
N GLN A 26 -2.69 -3.44 -10.70
CA GLN A 26 -1.65 -4.27 -11.32
C GLN A 26 -2.01 -5.76 -11.39
N LEU A 27 -2.89 -6.23 -10.50
CA LEU A 27 -3.43 -7.58 -10.57
C LEU A 27 -4.47 -7.74 -11.67
N ILE A 28 -5.47 -6.85 -11.71
CA ILE A 28 -6.65 -6.92 -12.58
C ILE A 28 -6.31 -6.58 -14.04
N ARG A 29 -5.33 -5.71 -14.28
CA ARG A 29 -4.96 -5.33 -15.65
C ARG A 29 -4.53 -6.55 -16.50
N ARG A 30 -4.96 -6.56 -17.77
CA ARG A 30 -4.63 -7.62 -18.73
C ARG A 30 -3.19 -7.53 -19.25
N SER A 31 -2.75 -6.36 -19.71
CA SER A 31 -1.42 -6.18 -20.29
C SER A 31 -0.36 -6.02 -19.20
N LYS A 32 0.67 -6.86 -19.16
CA LYS A 32 1.78 -6.76 -18.18
C LYS A 32 3.13 -6.65 -18.90
N GLY A 33 4.12 -6.01 -18.28
CA GLY A 33 5.47 -5.85 -18.84
C GLY A 33 5.74 -4.58 -19.66
N GLY A 34 4.70 -3.88 -20.15
CA GLY A 34 4.84 -2.59 -20.85
C GLY A 34 5.16 -1.41 -19.91
N ALA A 35 5.51 -0.25 -20.48
CA ALA A 35 5.84 0.97 -19.73
C ALA A 35 4.79 1.41 -18.69
N ALA A 36 3.48 1.31 -18.94
CA ALA A 36 2.46 1.61 -17.91
C ALA A 36 2.52 0.64 -16.74
N HIS A 37 2.78 -0.65 -17.00
CA HIS A 37 2.95 -1.65 -15.94
C HIS A 37 4.19 -1.34 -15.10
N ARG A 38 5.27 -0.91 -15.75
CA ARG A 38 6.52 -0.54 -15.07
C ARG A 38 6.37 0.76 -14.28
N ALA A 39 5.71 1.78 -14.84
CA ALA A 39 5.51 3.07 -14.19
C ALA A 39 4.63 2.94 -12.94
N ILE A 40 3.42 2.38 -13.09
CA ILE A 40 2.51 2.16 -11.96
C ILE A 40 3.11 1.15 -10.98
N GLY A 41 3.82 0.14 -11.47
CA GLY A 41 4.54 -0.82 -10.63
C GLY A 41 5.61 -0.17 -9.76
N ARG A 42 6.33 0.85 -10.24
CA ARG A 42 7.30 1.61 -9.43
C ARG A 42 6.61 2.43 -8.34
N VAL A 43 5.49 3.07 -8.67
CA VAL A 43 4.68 3.80 -7.66
C VAL A 43 4.21 2.84 -6.57
N TRP A 44 3.71 1.67 -6.95
CA TRP A 44 3.31 0.63 -6.01
C TRP A 44 4.47 0.14 -5.13
N VAL A 45 5.64 -0.15 -5.72
CA VAL A 45 6.83 -0.57 -4.96
C VAL A 45 7.28 0.52 -3.98
N LEU A 46 7.29 1.78 -4.40
CA LEU A 46 7.63 2.90 -3.53
C LEU A 46 6.66 3.01 -2.36
N ALA A 47 5.34 2.90 -2.62
CA ALA A 47 4.32 2.90 -1.58
C ALA A 47 4.54 1.75 -0.58
N MET A 48 4.83 0.53 -1.06
CA MET A 48 5.13 -0.61 -0.20
C MET A 48 6.36 -0.37 0.69
N TYR A 49 7.42 0.25 0.15
CA TYR A 49 8.59 0.61 0.96
C TYR A 49 8.27 1.68 2.00
N VAL A 50 7.53 2.73 1.63
CA VAL A 50 7.10 3.76 2.60
C VAL A 50 6.28 3.12 3.72
N VAL A 51 5.31 2.27 3.41
CA VAL A 51 4.50 1.54 4.40
C VAL A 51 5.37 0.70 5.32
N SER A 52 6.23 -0.16 4.75
CA SER A 52 7.10 -1.04 5.52
C SER A 52 8.07 -0.27 6.43
N LEU A 53 8.66 0.83 5.96
CA LEU A 53 9.65 1.56 6.75
C LEU A 53 8.99 2.42 7.83
N THR A 54 7.88 3.10 7.50
CA THR A 54 7.18 3.95 8.46
C THR A 54 6.47 3.15 9.55
N SER A 55 6.12 1.87 9.31
CA SER A 55 5.48 1.04 10.34
C SER A 55 6.32 0.89 11.60
N PHE A 56 7.65 0.94 11.51
CA PHE A 56 8.54 0.82 12.67
C PHE A 56 8.44 1.99 13.64
N GLY A 57 8.04 3.16 13.15
CA GLY A 57 7.73 4.32 14.00
C GLY A 57 6.30 4.33 14.54
N ILE A 58 5.46 3.37 14.13
CA ILE A 58 4.06 3.25 14.54
C ILE A 58 3.95 2.04 15.48
N GLN A 59 4.30 2.26 16.74
CA GLN A 59 4.23 1.23 17.77
C GLN A 59 2.83 1.14 18.39
N THR A 60 2.59 0.03 19.08
CA THR A 60 1.34 -0.17 19.83
C THR A 60 1.24 0.75 21.03
N LEU A 61 0.04 0.81 21.63
CA LEU A 61 -0.23 1.54 22.88
C LEU A 61 0.75 1.18 24.02
N ASN A 62 1.33 -0.03 23.99
CA ASN A 62 2.28 -0.53 24.98
C ASN A 62 3.76 -0.42 24.53
N GLY A 63 4.06 0.26 23.41
CA GLY A 63 5.42 0.46 22.90
C GLY A 63 6.09 -0.77 22.29
N GLY A 64 5.34 -1.86 22.06
CA GLY A 64 5.89 -3.13 21.57
C GLY A 64 5.78 -3.32 20.06
N PHE A 65 6.73 -4.10 19.51
CA PHE A 65 6.66 -4.69 18.17
C PHE A 65 5.53 -5.73 18.09
N THR A 66 4.87 -5.80 16.93
CA THR A 66 3.77 -6.75 16.68
C THR A 66 4.06 -7.61 15.46
N TRP A 67 3.21 -8.61 15.21
CA TRP A 67 3.24 -9.39 13.99
C TRP A 67 3.18 -8.51 12.71
N LEU A 68 2.57 -7.33 12.76
CA LEU A 68 2.56 -6.38 11.63
C LEU A 68 3.96 -5.85 11.30
N HIS A 69 4.84 -5.73 12.29
CA HIS A 69 6.23 -5.33 12.06
C HIS A 69 7.04 -6.48 11.45
N GLY A 70 6.83 -7.71 11.91
CA GLY A 70 7.38 -8.90 11.25
C GLY A 70 6.91 -9.00 9.79
N LEU A 71 5.63 -8.75 9.54
CA LEU A 71 5.07 -8.68 8.19
C LEU A 71 5.68 -7.53 7.38
N ALA A 72 5.97 -6.37 8.00
CA ALA A 72 6.62 -5.25 7.32
C ALA A 72 8.04 -5.61 6.85
N VAL A 73 8.84 -6.28 7.69
CA VAL A 73 10.16 -6.83 7.33
C VAL A 73 10.02 -7.80 6.16
N PHE A 74 9.14 -8.80 6.30
CA PHE A 74 8.90 -9.81 5.28
C PHE A 74 8.45 -9.19 3.94
N THR A 75 7.56 -8.21 3.99
CA THR A 75 7.06 -7.48 2.83
C THR A 75 8.17 -6.70 2.15
N PHE A 76 9.01 -5.99 2.92
CA PHE A 76 10.14 -5.24 2.39
C PHE A 76 11.10 -6.15 1.60
N PHE A 77 11.44 -7.31 2.17
CA PHE A 77 12.31 -8.28 1.50
C PHE A 77 11.64 -8.90 0.26
N THR A 78 10.39 -9.36 0.36
CA THR A 78 9.69 -9.98 -0.76
C THR A 78 9.48 -9.02 -1.93
N VAL A 79 9.14 -7.75 -1.69
CA VAL A 79 9.07 -6.74 -2.74
C VAL A 79 10.43 -6.52 -3.40
N SER A 80 11.50 -6.45 -2.60
CA SER A 80 12.87 -6.26 -3.10
C SER A 80 13.35 -7.44 -3.95
N VAL A 81 13.13 -8.67 -3.48
CA VAL A 81 13.42 -9.90 -4.24
C VAL A 81 12.56 -9.97 -5.50
N GLY A 82 11.28 -9.61 -5.42
CA GLY A 82 10.40 -9.57 -6.59
C GLY A 82 10.86 -8.54 -7.64
N LEU A 83 11.43 -7.41 -7.22
CA LEU A 83 12.02 -6.43 -8.13
C LEU A 83 13.32 -6.94 -8.76
N TRP A 84 14.18 -7.58 -7.97
CA TRP A 84 15.38 -8.26 -8.47
C TRP A 84 15.04 -9.36 -9.48
N ALA A 85 14.01 -10.16 -9.21
CA ALA A 85 13.50 -11.18 -10.12
C ALA A 85 13.02 -10.58 -11.45
N ALA A 86 12.38 -9.42 -11.44
CA ALA A 86 12.02 -8.71 -12.67
C ALA A 86 13.25 -8.27 -13.47
N ARG A 87 14.27 -7.74 -12.80
CA ARG A 87 15.52 -7.29 -13.45
C ARG A 87 16.31 -8.45 -14.07
N THR A 88 16.31 -9.60 -13.40
CA THR A 88 16.97 -10.83 -13.87
C THR A 88 16.09 -11.68 -14.80
N ARG A 89 14.98 -11.12 -15.31
CA ARG A 89 14.02 -11.78 -16.22
C ARG A 89 13.36 -13.06 -15.65
N ARG A 90 13.40 -13.27 -14.33
CA ARG A 90 12.70 -14.36 -13.62
C ARG A 90 11.25 -13.96 -13.35
N ILE A 91 10.45 -13.89 -14.42
CA ILE A 91 9.10 -13.28 -14.38
C ILE A 91 8.12 -14.08 -13.52
N GLN A 92 8.22 -15.40 -13.49
CA GLN A 92 7.36 -16.23 -12.63
C GLN A 92 7.61 -15.89 -11.14
N ALA A 93 8.88 -15.82 -10.72
CA ALA A 93 9.26 -15.42 -9.37
C ALA A 93 8.80 -13.99 -9.05
N HIS A 94 9.01 -13.03 -9.97
CA HIS A 94 8.48 -11.67 -9.82
C HIS A 94 6.98 -11.67 -9.53
N ARG A 95 6.19 -12.41 -10.33
CA ARG A 95 4.73 -12.49 -10.14
C ARG A 95 4.36 -13.08 -8.78
N SER A 96 5.04 -14.15 -8.35
CA SER A 96 4.76 -14.79 -7.06
C SER A 96 5.05 -13.85 -5.89
N PHE A 97 6.23 -13.22 -5.87
CA PHE A 97 6.58 -12.26 -4.81
C PHE A 97 5.64 -11.05 -4.79
N MET A 98 5.34 -10.45 -5.94
CA MET A 98 4.44 -9.28 -6.01
C MET A 98 3.02 -9.62 -5.55
N LYS A 99 2.48 -10.79 -5.92
CA LYS A 99 1.18 -11.27 -5.43
C LYS A 99 1.23 -11.50 -3.93
N GLY A 100 2.24 -12.20 -3.43
CA GLY A 100 2.42 -12.48 -2.01
C GLY A 100 2.46 -11.21 -1.18
N SER A 101 3.29 -10.23 -1.56
CA SER A 101 3.37 -8.93 -0.89
C SER A 101 2.05 -8.15 -0.96
N TYR A 102 1.31 -8.22 -2.07
CA TYR A 102 0.00 -7.60 -2.17
C TYR A 102 -1.02 -8.22 -1.20
N PHE A 103 -1.08 -9.55 -1.11
CA PHE A 103 -1.93 -10.22 -0.12
C PHE A 103 -1.47 -9.93 1.31
N GLY A 104 -0.16 -9.74 1.52
CA GLY A 104 0.40 -9.26 2.79
C GLY A 104 -0.20 -7.91 3.21
N VAL A 105 -0.22 -6.90 2.34
CA VAL A 105 -0.79 -5.59 2.70
C VAL A 105 -2.31 -5.65 2.89
N LEU A 106 -3.04 -6.53 2.18
CA LEU A 106 -4.46 -6.77 2.47
C LEU A 106 -4.66 -7.40 3.86
N GLY A 107 -3.84 -8.38 4.23
CA GLY A 107 -3.85 -8.97 5.57
C GLY A 107 -3.52 -7.94 6.66
N ALA A 108 -2.53 -7.07 6.41
CA ALA A 108 -2.21 -5.96 7.31
C ALA A 108 -3.38 -4.99 7.49
N PHE A 109 -4.06 -4.63 6.39
CA PHE A 109 -5.23 -3.77 6.42
C PHE A 109 -6.38 -4.39 7.23
N ILE A 110 -6.67 -5.68 7.02
CA ILE A 110 -7.64 -6.42 7.84
C ILE A 110 -7.24 -6.34 9.32
N GLY A 111 -5.98 -6.64 9.65
CA GLY A 111 -5.47 -6.53 11.02
C GLY A 111 -5.57 -5.14 11.66
N VAL A 112 -5.64 -4.08 10.84
CA VAL A 112 -5.90 -2.71 11.30
C VAL A 112 -7.39 -2.44 11.49
N VAL A 113 -8.23 -2.90 10.56
CA VAL A 113 -9.67 -2.58 10.56
C VAL A 113 -10.44 -3.34 11.64
N VAL A 114 -9.99 -4.53 12.02
CA VAL A 114 -10.68 -5.35 13.04
C VAL A 114 -10.49 -4.87 14.49
N VAL A 115 -9.63 -3.88 14.73
CA VAL A 115 -9.34 -3.35 16.08
C VAL A 115 -9.95 -1.94 16.21
N PRO A 116 -11.07 -1.76 16.93
CA PRO A 116 -11.82 -0.51 17.01
C PRO A 116 -11.00 0.70 17.49
N GLU A 117 -10.02 0.47 18.36
CA GLU A 117 -9.16 1.49 18.94
C GLU A 117 -8.16 2.08 17.92
N ARG A 118 -8.06 1.47 16.74
CA ARG A 118 -7.24 2.00 15.66
C ARG A 118 -7.97 3.13 14.92
N ARG A 119 -7.19 4.03 14.33
CA ARG A 119 -7.68 5.29 13.73
C ARG A 119 -8.76 5.12 12.68
N ILE A 120 -8.58 4.15 11.77
CA ILE A 120 -9.51 3.97 10.65
C ILE A 120 -10.89 3.49 11.16
N PRO A 121 -10.99 2.43 11.99
CA PRO A 121 -12.25 2.06 12.65
C PRO A 121 -12.83 3.18 13.53
N HIS A 122 -11.99 3.88 14.29
CA HIS A 122 -12.44 5.01 15.11
C HIS A 122 -13.09 6.12 14.26
N MET A 123 -12.51 6.47 13.10
CA MET A 123 -13.13 7.40 12.16
C MET A 123 -14.43 6.83 11.57
N ALA A 124 -14.48 5.54 11.23
CA ALA A 124 -15.68 4.93 10.68
C ALA A 124 -16.88 5.03 11.65
N ILE A 125 -16.62 4.98 12.96
CA ILE A 125 -17.65 5.06 14.00
C ILE A 125 -17.99 6.52 14.36
N HIS A 126 -16.98 7.40 14.46
CA HIS A 126 -17.14 8.73 15.05
C HIS A 126 -17.04 9.91 14.06
N ASP A 127 -16.48 9.70 12.86
CA ASP A 127 -16.25 10.73 11.84
C ASP A 127 -16.34 10.15 10.42
N LEU A 128 -17.54 9.68 10.07
CA LEU A 128 -17.78 9.06 8.76
C LEU A 128 -17.53 10.06 7.61
N ALA A 129 -17.86 11.34 7.80
CA ALA A 129 -17.64 12.38 6.80
C ALA A 129 -16.14 12.58 6.50
N GLY A 130 -15.30 12.69 7.53
CA GLY A 130 -13.85 12.77 7.37
C GLY A 130 -13.27 11.55 6.68
N LEU A 131 -13.75 10.35 7.05
CA LEU A 131 -13.33 9.09 6.40
C LEU A 131 -13.73 9.07 4.91
N SER A 132 -14.95 9.47 4.57
CA SER A 132 -15.45 9.51 3.19
C SER A 132 -14.68 10.51 2.33
N LEU A 133 -14.42 11.72 2.84
CA LEU A 133 -13.64 12.74 2.12
C LEU A 133 -12.21 12.28 1.86
N TRP A 134 -11.54 11.74 2.88
CA TRP A 134 -10.18 11.23 2.75
C TRP A 134 -10.11 10.07 1.75
N THR A 135 -11.03 9.11 1.85
CA THR A 135 -11.10 7.97 0.94
C THR A 135 -11.36 8.42 -0.50
N GLY A 136 -12.31 9.34 -0.70
CA GLY A 136 -12.63 9.92 -2.00
C GLY A 136 -11.43 10.63 -2.63
N ALA A 137 -10.71 11.45 -1.85
CA ALA A 137 -9.51 12.13 -2.31
C ALA A 137 -8.41 11.14 -2.77
N ILE A 138 -8.19 10.07 -2.00
CA ILE A 138 -7.20 9.03 -2.33
C ILE A 138 -7.59 8.28 -3.61
N VAL A 139 -8.87 7.90 -3.75
CA VAL A 139 -9.37 7.21 -4.95
C VAL A 139 -9.23 8.10 -6.18
N LEU A 140 -9.59 9.37 -6.08
CA LEU A 140 -9.44 10.34 -7.18
C LEU A 140 -7.96 10.52 -7.55
N ALA A 141 -7.07 10.69 -6.57
CA ALA A 141 -5.63 10.81 -6.82
C ALA A 141 -5.05 9.57 -7.51
N ALA A 142 -5.44 8.37 -7.08
CA ALA A 142 -5.04 7.12 -7.71
C ALA A 142 -5.59 7.02 -9.15
N PHE A 143 -6.86 7.39 -9.35
CA PHE A 143 -7.50 7.39 -10.66
C PHE A 143 -6.78 8.32 -11.66
N PHE A 144 -6.53 9.57 -11.27
CA PHE A 144 -5.80 10.53 -12.12
C PHE A 144 -4.37 10.11 -12.39
N THR A 145 -3.70 9.48 -11.41
CA THR A 145 -2.37 8.90 -11.61
C THR A 145 -2.38 7.82 -12.69
N VAL A 146 -3.35 6.89 -12.64
CA VAL A 146 -3.50 5.84 -13.67
C VAL A 146 -3.82 6.46 -15.02
N LEU A 147 -4.77 7.40 -15.09
CA LEU A 147 -5.13 8.08 -16.34
C LEU A 147 -3.93 8.80 -16.96
N GLY A 148 -3.16 9.55 -16.15
CA GLY A 148 -1.97 10.24 -16.60
C GLY A 148 -0.98 9.30 -17.27
N PHE A 149 -0.65 8.16 -16.63
CA PHE A 149 0.27 7.17 -17.20
C PHE A 149 -0.23 6.52 -18.50
N HIS A 150 -1.54 6.48 -18.75
CA HIS A 150 -2.10 6.03 -20.03
C HIS A 150 -2.12 7.13 -21.09
N ALA A 151 -2.40 8.38 -20.70
CA ALA A 151 -2.43 9.52 -21.60
C ALA A 151 -1.04 9.83 -22.18
N PHE A 152 0.01 9.77 -21.37
CA PHE A 152 1.41 9.93 -21.82
C PHE A 152 1.90 8.83 -22.76
N ARG A 153 1.12 7.76 -22.97
CA ARG A 153 1.46 6.65 -23.89
C ARG A 153 0.76 6.72 -25.23
N ARG A 154 -0.26 7.57 -25.37
CA ARG A 154 -1.01 7.76 -26.63
C ARG A 154 -0.42 8.89 -27.49
N LYS A 155 0.53 9.64 -26.96
CA LYS A 155 1.37 10.60 -27.69
C LYS A 155 2.73 9.95 -27.92
#